data_AF-A0A3M7PZK3-F1
#
_entry.id   AF-A0A3M7PZK3-F1
#
_cell.length_a   1.000
_cell.length_b   1.000
_cell.length_c   1.000
_cell.angle_alpha   90.00
_cell.angle_beta   90.00
_cell.angle_gamma   90.00
#
_symmetry.space_group_name_H-M   'P 1'
#
loop_
_entity.id
_entity.type
_entity.pdbx_description
1 polymer ?
#
loop_
_entity_poly.entity_id
_entity_poly.type
_entity_poly.pdbx_seq_one_letter_code
_entity_poly.pdbx_strand_id
1 'polypeptide(L)'
;MNTGTEYSNNFCIEGRILCYKGLQEKPVVVIPQQLVTTLLDYYHSSYLSHVGRDKMFQNLRKKFYWAGMYKDIRRWVQACITCNK
;
A
#
# COMPACT_ATOMS: atom_id res chain seq x y z
N MET A 1 19.23 -15.03 -29.20
CA MET A 1 19.31 -15.05 -27.72
C MET A 1 18.00 -14.49 -27.19
N ASN A 2 17.18 -15.34 -26.58
CA ASN A 2 15.79 -15.02 -26.21
C ASN A 2 15.72 -13.89 -25.17
N THR A 3 15.19 -12.74 -25.54
CA THR A 3 14.69 -11.73 -24.59
C THR A 3 13.33 -12.21 -24.09
N GLY A 4 13.34 -13.05 -23.06
CA GLY A 4 12.13 -13.38 -22.33
C GLY A 4 11.69 -12.17 -21.53
N THR A 5 10.76 -11.38 -22.05
CA THR A 5 9.88 -10.57 -21.20
C THR A 5 8.98 -11.53 -20.44
N GLU A 6 9.52 -12.10 -19.36
CA GLU A 6 8.74 -12.84 -18.40
C GLU A 6 7.79 -11.84 -17.75
N TYR A 7 6.54 -11.82 -18.19
CA TYR A 7 5.47 -11.17 -17.44
C TYR A 7 5.32 -11.95 -16.13
N SER A 8 6.14 -11.62 -15.14
CA SER A 8 6.03 -12.21 -13.81
C SER A 8 4.65 -11.88 -13.29
N ASN A 9 3.83 -12.91 -13.09
CA ASN A 9 2.58 -12.74 -12.39
C ASN A 9 2.92 -12.39 -10.94
N ASN A 10 2.93 -11.09 -10.63
CA ASN A 10 3.31 -10.56 -9.32
C ASN A 10 2.25 -10.85 -8.25
N PHE A 11 1.28 -11.72 -8.51
CA PHE A 11 0.23 -12.08 -7.58
C PHE A 11 0.26 -13.56 -7.26
N CYS A 12 -0.05 -13.90 -6.01
CA CYS A 12 -0.18 -15.29 -5.57
C CYS A 12 -1.29 -15.42 -4.53
N ILE A 13 -1.78 -16.65 -4.32
CA ILE A 13 -2.71 -16.96 -3.24
C ILE A 13 -1.96 -17.73 -2.17
N GLU A 14 -1.96 -17.23 -0.95
CA GLU A 14 -1.44 -17.93 0.24
C GLU A 14 -2.62 -18.35 1.12
N GLY A 15 -2.92 -19.64 1.15
CA GLY A 15 -4.14 -20.18 1.75
C GLY A 15 -5.39 -19.70 1.00
N ARG A 16 -6.00 -18.61 1.46
CA ARG A 16 -7.17 -17.96 0.84
C ARG A 16 -6.99 -16.44 0.67
N ILE A 17 -5.77 -15.94 0.86
CA ILE A 17 -5.46 -14.51 0.81
C ILE A 17 -4.68 -14.22 -0.47
N LEU A 18 -5.10 -13.18 -1.19
CA LEU A 18 -4.37 -12.66 -2.34
C LEU A 18 -3.19 -11.82 -1.85
N CYS A 19 -1.99 -12.14 -2.33
CA CYS A 19 -0.75 -11.46 -2.00
C CYS A 19 -0.06 -10.91 -3.26
N TYR A 20 0.73 -9.86 -3.09
CA TYR A 20 1.55 -9.21 -4.12
C TYR A 20 3.03 -9.49 -3.88
N LYS A 21 3.67 -10.16 -4.84
CA LYS A 21 5.10 -10.48 -4.97
C LYS A 21 5.83 -9.34 -5.70
N GLY A 22 5.81 -8.16 -5.10
CA GLY A 22 6.54 -7.01 -5.62
C GLY A 22 8.02 -7.03 -5.22
N LEU A 23 8.57 -5.84 -5.02
CA LEU A 23 9.96 -5.63 -4.58
C LEU A 23 10.22 -5.95 -3.10
N GLN A 24 9.24 -6.51 -2.38
CA GLN A 24 9.41 -6.85 -0.96
C GLN A 24 10.04 -8.25 -0.85
N GLU A 25 10.84 -8.46 0.20
CA GLU A 25 11.42 -9.78 0.50
C GLU A 25 10.36 -10.86 0.73
N LYS A 26 9.18 -10.46 1.23
CA LYS A 26 8.03 -11.33 1.47
C LYS A 26 6.80 -10.79 0.74
N PRO A 27 5.91 -11.67 0.22
CA PRO A 27 4.63 -11.25 -0.33
C PRO A 27 3.82 -10.44 0.68
N VAL A 28 3.13 -9.40 0.20
CA VAL A 28 2.28 -8.52 1.03
C VAL A 28 0.81 -8.69 0.69
N VAL A 29 -0.07 -8.46 1.66
CA VAL A 29 -1.51 -8.67 1.47
C VAL A 29 -2.09 -7.63 0.51
N VAL A 30 -2.87 -8.09 -0.47
CA VAL A 30 -3.60 -7.20 -1.35
C VAL A 30 -4.87 -6.71 -0.65
N ILE A 31 -5.03 -5.39 -0.59
CA ILE A 31 -6.18 -4.75 0.04
C ILE A 31 -7.22 -4.42 -1.03
N PRO A 32 -8.48 -4.91 -0.90
CA PRO A 32 -9.60 -4.50 -1.74
C PRO A 32 -9.83 -2.98 -1.66
N GLN A 33 -10.22 -2.36 -2.78
CA GLN A 33 -10.40 -0.90 -2.86
C GLN A 33 -11.36 -0.36 -1.80
N GLN A 34 -12.38 -1.14 -1.44
CA GLN A 34 -13.40 -0.80 -0.45
C GLN A 34 -12.83 -0.63 0.97
N LEU A 35 -11.68 -1.25 1.27
CA LEU A 35 -11.02 -1.19 2.58
C LEU A 35 -9.89 -0.17 2.64
N VAL A 36 -9.47 0.40 1.50
CA VAL A 36 -8.35 1.34 1.42
C VAL A 36 -8.60 2.56 2.31
N THR A 37 -9.78 3.19 2.22
CA THR A 37 -10.12 4.37 3.02
C THR A 37 -10.06 4.10 4.52
N THR A 38 -10.63 2.98 4.97
CA THR A 38 -10.58 2.58 6.39
C THR A 38 -9.15 2.37 6.88
N LEU A 39 -8.31 1.72 6.05
CA LEU A 39 -6.91 1.51 6.37
C LEU A 39 -6.13 2.83 6.44
N LEU A 40 -6.37 3.74 5.49
CA LEU A 40 -5.74 5.05 5.46
C LEU A 40 -6.12 5.88 6.68
N ASP A 41 -7.39 5.92 7.04
CA ASP A 41 -7.85 6.65 8.24
C ASP A 41 -7.22 6.09 9.51
N TYR A 42 -7.28 4.76 9.72
CA TYR A 42 -6.68 4.15 10.90
C TYR A 42 -5.18 4.42 11.02
N TYR A 43 -4.43 4.26 9.92
CA TYR A 43 -2.98 4.48 9.94
C TYR A 43 -2.62 5.97 10.09
N HIS A 44 -3.40 6.86 9.51
CA HIS A 44 -3.16 8.28 9.57
C HIS A 44 -3.56 8.88 10.92
N SER A 45 -4.77 8.59 11.39
CA SER A 45 -5.40 9.26 12.53
C SER A 45 -5.04 8.61 13.87
N SER A 46 -4.84 7.29 13.91
CA SER A 46 -4.66 6.55 15.17
C SER A 46 -3.30 5.89 15.32
N TYR A 47 -2.86 5.11 14.33
CA TYR A 47 -1.69 4.23 14.51
C TYR A 47 -0.35 4.98 14.35
N LEU A 48 -0.22 5.85 13.34
CA LEU A 48 1.01 6.62 13.13
C LEU A 48 0.89 8.08 13.56
N SER A 49 -0.31 8.57 13.87
CA SER A 49 -0.58 9.93 14.33
C SER A 49 -0.04 11.03 13.40
N HIS A 50 -0.78 11.29 12.32
CA HIS A 50 -0.59 12.40 11.38
C HIS A 50 0.81 12.50 10.75
N VAL A 51 1.47 11.37 10.49
CA VAL A 51 2.74 11.36 9.78
C VAL A 51 2.59 11.79 8.32
N GLY A 52 3.65 12.40 7.79
CA GLY A 52 3.73 12.76 6.38
C GLY A 52 3.62 11.53 5.44
N ARG A 53 3.23 11.83 4.19
CA ARG A 53 2.99 10.85 3.11
C ARG A 53 4.08 9.78 3.01
N ASP A 54 5.34 10.18 2.96
CA ASP A 54 6.43 9.25 2.69
C ASP A 54 6.63 8.26 3.84
N LYS A 55 6.51 8.72 5.10
CA LYS A 55 6.56 7.85 6.28
C LYS A 55 5.37 6.90 6.36
N MET A 56 4.18 7.37 5.97
CA MET A 56 2.97 6.53 5.87
C MET A 56 3.15 5.44 4.80
N PHE A 57 3.62 5.80 3.61
CA PHE A 57 3.89 4.85 2.52
C PHE A 57 4.93 3.81 2.89
N GLN A 58 6.05 4.22 3.50
CA GLN A 58 7.10 3.30 3.95
C GLN A 58 6.60 2.31 5.01
N ASN A 59 5.60 2.69 5.83
CA ASN A 59 4.98 1.78 6.79
C ASN A 59 4.05 0.78 6.10
N LEU A 60 3.11 1.28 5.29
CA LEU A 60 2.07 0.45 4.70
C LEU A 60 2.61 -0.54 3.66
N ARG A 61 3.57 -0.12 2.83
CA ARG A 61 4.13 -0.98 1.75
C ARG A 61 4.83 -2.25 2.24
N LYS A 62 5.19 -2.30 3.52
CA LYS A 62 5.83 -3.47 4.15
C LYS A 62 4.84 -4.60 4.44
N LYS A 63 3.54 -4.29 4.48
CA LYS A 63 2.48 -5.22 4.90
C LYS A 63 1.38 -5.36 3.87
N PHE A 64 1.16 -4.32 3.06
CA PHE A 64 0.01 -4.20 2.19
C PHE A 64 0.38 -3.74 0.78
N TYR A 65 -0.48 -4.07 -0.15
CA TYR A 65 -0.48 -3.54 -1.52
C TYR A 65 -1.90 -3.24 -1.97
N TRP A 66 -2.07 -2.16 -2.73
CA TRP A 66 -3.24 -1.97 -3.59
C TRP A 66 -2.82 -1.14 -4.82
N ALA A 67 -3.58 -1.25 -5.90
CA ALA A 67 -3.32 -0.48 -7.10
C ALA A 67 -3.49 1.02 -6.80
N GLY A 68 -2.47 1.83 -7.09
CA GLY A 68 -2.50 3.27 -6.82
C GLY A 68 -2.09 3.69 -5.39
N MET A 69 -1.55 2.77 -4.58
CA MET A 69 -1.17 3.00 -3.17
C MET A 69 -0.55 4.36 -2.85
N TYR A 70 0.54 4.71 -3.54
CA TYR A 70 1.24 5.98 -3.26
C TYR A 70 0.39 7.21 -3.58
N LYS A 71 -0.39 7.16 -4.66
CA LYS A 71 -1.27 8.25 -5.10
C LYS A 71 -2.39 8.49 -4.08
N ASP A 72 -2.98 7.43 -3.55
CA ASP A 72 -4.04 7.54 -2.55
C ASP A 72 -3.51 8.06 -1.22
N ILE A 73 -2.36 7.54 -0.74
CA ILE A 73 -1.71 8.04 0.47
C ILE A 73 -1.36 9.53 0.34
N ARG A 74 -0.83 9.95 -0.83
CA ARG A 74 -0.53 11.36 -1.09
C ARG A 74 -1.77 12.22 -0.96
N ARG A 75 -2.87 11.83 -1.62
CA ARG A 75 -4.13 12.57 -1.59
C ARG A 75 -4.72 12.63 -0.18
N TRP A 76 -4.64 11.52 0.55
CA TRP A 76 -5.15 11.42 1.92
C TRP A 76 -4.45 12.39 2.87
N VAL A 77 -3.11 12.35 2.91
CA VAL A 77 -2.33 13.24 3.78
C VAL A 77 -2.48 14.70 3.34
N GLN A 78 -2.49 14.98 2.03
CA GLN A 78 -2.69 16.33 1.51
C GLN A 78 -4.09 16.89 1.78
N ALA A 79 -5.10 16.06 2.02
CA ALA A 79 -6.43 16.52 2.42
C ALA A 79 -6.56 16.79 3.93
N CYS A 80 -5.57 16.39 4.75
CA CYS A 80 -5.65 16.51 6.20
C CYS A 80 -5.36 17.94 6.66
N ILE A 81 -6.32 18.56 7.34
CA ILE A 81 -6.17 19.93 7.88
C ILE A 81 -5.03 20.00 8.89
N THR A 82 -4.88 18.99 9.76
CA THR A 82 -3.81 18.95 10.78
C THR A 82 -2.42 18.90 10.16
N CYS A 83 -2.25 18.19 9.04
CA CYS A 83 -0.96 18.05 8.38
C CYS A 83 -0.60 19.22 7.45
N ASN A 84 -1.58 20.05 7.08
CA ASN A 84 -1.38 21.24 6.23
C ASN A 84 -1.29 22.55 7.02
N LYS A 85 -1.40 22.49 8.35
CA LYS A 85 -1.08 23.61 9.24
C LYS A 85 0.43 23.69 9.44
#